data_AF-A0A529MZH3-F1
#
_entry.id   AF-A0A529MZH3-F1
#
_cell.length_a   1.000
_cell.length_b   1.000
_cell.length_c   1.000
_cell.angle_alpha   90.00
_cell.angle_beta   90.00
_cell.angle_gamma   90.00
#
_symmetry.space_group_name_H-M   'P 1'
#
loop_
_entity.id
_entity.type
_entity.pdbx_description
1 polymer ?
#
loop_
_entity_poly.entity_id
_entity_poly.type
_entity_poly.pdbx_seq_one_letter_code
_entity_poly.pdbx_strand_id
1 'polypeptide(L)' 'MGSLDRSLIAGLPVFAGMAAADLDRIVGQARSLRIAKDQPLFEQEQEAHSFFLLLDGHVRVVKSTPDGHEVTVRYIS' A
#
# COMPACT_ATOMS: atom_id res chain seq x y z
N MET A 1 16.41 7.17 -10.89
CA MET A 1 15.53 6.27 -10.11
C MET A 1 14.83 5.38 -11.11
N GLY A 2 15.04 4.07 -11.05
CA GLY A 2 14.46 3.14 -12.03
C GLY A 2 12.93 3.20 -12.00
N SER A 3 12.30 3.11 -13.17
CA SER A 3 10.85 2.96 -13.26
C SER A 3 10.43 1.70 -12.51
N LEU A 4 9.28 1.74 -11.84
CA LEU A 4 8.65 0.55 -11.30
C LEU A 4 8.21 -0.35 -12.46
N ASP A 5 8.34 -1.66 -12.27
CA ASP A 5 7.99 -2.67 -13.27
C ASP A 5 6.64 -3.32 -12.94
N ARG A 6 5.85 -3.63 -13.96
CA ARG A 6 4.52 -4.23 -13.80
C ARG A 6 4.54 -5.58 -13.07
N SER A 7 5.66 -6.30 -13.04
CA SER A 7 5.83 -7.55 -12.29
C SER A 7 5.52 -7.39 -10.80
N LEU A 8 5.65 -6.19 -10.25
CA LEU A 8 5.27 -5.87 -8.87
C LEU A 8 3.79 -6.10 -8.57
N ILE A 9 2.92 -5.97 -9.57
CA ILE A 9 1.47 -6.05 -9.40
C ILE A 9 0.82 -7.18 -10.21
N ALA A 10 1.49 -7.68 -11.26
CA ALA A 10 0.92 -8.67 -12.17
C ALA A 10 0.44 -9.97 -11.51
N GLY A 11 1.05 -10.36 -10.37
CA GLY A 11 0.67 -11.56 -9.63
C GLY A 11 -0.45 -11.38 -8.61
N LEU A 12 -0.92 -10.14 -8.38
CA LEU A 12 -1.91 -9.88 -7.33
C LEU A 12 -3.32 -10.18 -7.85
N PRO A 13 -4.17 -10.90 -7.08
CA PRO A 13 -5.52 -11.27 -7.51
C PRO A 13 -6.40 -10.10 -7.95
N VAL A 14 -6.21 -8.91 -7.38
CA VAL A 14 -6.96 -7.70 -7.72
C VAL A 14 -6.70 -7.22 -9.16
N PHE A 15 -5.57 -7.62 -9.75
CA PHE A 15 -5.21 -7.29 -11.13
C PHE A 15 -5.33 -8.49 -12.09
N ALA A 16 -5.96 -9.58 -11.65
CA ALA A 16 -6.15 -10.77 -12.47
C ALA A 16 -6.95 -10.45 -13.75
N GLY A 17 -6.46 -10.92 -14.90
CA GLY A 17 -7.10 -10.72 -16.20
C GLY A 17 -6.85 -9.35 -16.85
N MET A 18 -6.08 -8.45 -16.21
CA MET A 18 -5.70 -7.18 -16.83
C MET A 18 -4.62 -7.36 -17.90
N ALA A 19 -4.69 -6.57 -18.97
CA ALA A 19 -3.67 -6.58 -20.00
C ALA A 19 -2.37 -5.92 -19.51
N ALA A 20 -1.23 -6.37 -20.03
CA ALA A 20 0.08 -5.85 -19.65
C ALA A 20 0.18 -4.31 -19.78
N ALA A 21 -0.41 -3.73 -20.83
CA ALA A 21 -0.41 -2.28 -21.04
C ALA A 21 -1.24 -1.51 -19.99
N ASP A 22 -2.27 -2.12 -19.40
CA ASP A 22 -3.03 -1.51 -18.31
C ASP A 22 -2.23 -1.57 -17.00
N LEU A 23 -1.53 -2.67 -16.74
CA LEU A 23 -0.61 -2.80 -15.60
C LEU A 23 0.53 -1.78 -15.68
N ASP A 24 1.11 -1.59 -16.86
CA ASP A 24 2.15 -0.59 -17.10
C ASP A 24 1.63 0.83 -16.83
N ARG A 25 0.37 1.13 -17.22
CA ARG A 25 -0.28 2.42 -16.93
C ARG A 25 -0.55 2.63 -15.44
N ILE A 26 -0.90 1.58 -14.69
CA ILE A 26 -1.10 1.65 -13.25
C ILE A 26 0.24 1.88 -12.54
N VAL A 27 1.23 1.03 -12.82
CA VAL A 27 2.53 1.10 -12.14
C VAL A 27 3.29 2.38 -12.50
N GLY A 28 3.09 2.91 -13.71
CA GLY A 28 3.67 4.19 -14.14
C GLY A 28 3.15 5.41 -13.39
N GLN A 29 2.01 5.32 -12.71
CA GLN A 29 1.47 6.38 -11.83
C GLN A 29 1.94 6.22 -10.38
N ALA A 30 2.48 5.05 -10.03
CA ALA A 30 2.93 4.75 -8.68
C ALA A 30 4.27 5.44 -8.37
N ARG A 31 4.53 5.67 -7.08
CA ARG A 31 5.79 6.22 -6.57
C ARG A 31 6.35 5.31 -5.49
N SER A 32 7.64 5.04 -5.54
CA SER A 32 8.33 4.37 -4.43
C SER A 32 8.44 5.30 -3.24
N LEU A 33 8.04 4.82 -2.08
CA LEU A 33 8.15 5.55 -0.81
C LEU A 33 9.02 4.74 0.15
N ARG A 34 9.86 5.45 0.92
CA ARG A 34 10.56 4.89 2.07
C ARG A 34 10.03 5.57 3.30
N ILE A 35 9.48 4.78 4.21
CA ILE A 35 8.88 5.25 5.46
C ILE A 35 9.77 4.75 6.60
N ALA A 36 10.17 5.67 7.48
CA ALA A 36 10.94 5.30 8.66
C ALA A 36 10.09 4.48 9.63
N LYS A 37 10.75 3.70 10.49
CA LYS A 37 10.05 2.97 11.56
C LYS A 37 9.21 3.94 12.40
N ASP A 38 8.02 3.48 12.79
CA ASP A 38 7.06 4.21 13.62
C ASP A 38 6.51 5.51 13.00
N GLN A 39 6.68 5.71 11.69
CA GLN A 39 5.99 6.77 10.95
C GLN A 39 4.69 6.26 10.31
N PRO A 40 3.58 7.01 10.38
CA PRO A 40 2.33 6.62 9.76
C PRO A 40 2.41 6.72 8.23
N LEU A 41 1.78 5.76 7.53
CA LEU A 41 1.61 5.81 6.07
C LEU A 41 0.41 6.69 5.68
N PHE A 42 -0.68 6.56 6.44
CA PHE A 42 -1.91 7.34 6.37
C PHE A 42 -2.67 7.17 7.68
N GLU A 43 -3.63 8.05 7.95
CA GLU A 43 -4.36 8.11 9.22
C GLU A 43 -5.83 7.75 9.07
N GLN A 44 -6.46 7.32 10.17
CA GLN A 44 -7.89 7.11 10.23
C GLN A 44 -8.62 8.42 9.93
N GLU A 45 -9.76 8.35 9.23
CA GLU A 45 -10.59 9.52 8.87
C GLU A 45 -9.98 10.42 7.78
N GLN A 46 -8.76 10.13 7.33
CA GLN A 46 -8.19 10.75 6.14
C GLN A 46 -8.89 10.25 4.87
N GLU A 47 -9.10 11.16 3.91
CA GLU A 47 -9.63 10.78 2.60
C GLU A 47 -8.66 9.84 1.87
N ALA A 48 -9.18 8.71 1.38
CA ALA A 48 -8.38 7.67 0.74
C ALA A 48 -8.18 7.98 -0.75
N HIS A 49 -7.04 8.56 -1.10
CA HIS A 49 -6.68 8.87 -2.49
C HIS A 49 -5.82 7.80 -3.17
N SER A 50 -5.26 6.86 -2.42
CA SER A 50 -4.30 5.88 -2.93
C SER A 50 -4.32 4.62 -2.09
N PHE A 51 -3.94 3.50 -2.70
CA PHE A 51 -3.59 2.27 -2.00
C PHE A 51 -2.07 2.07 -2.03
N PHE A 52 -1.58 1.21 -1.15
CA PHE A 52 -0.15 0.97 -0.98
C PHE A 52 0.17 -0.50 -1.24
N LEU A 53 1.34 -0.74 -1.84
CA LEU A 53 1.95 -2.06 -1.96
C LEU A 53 3.20 -2.09 -1.07
N LEU A 54 3.26 -3.04 -0.14
CA LEU A 54 4.43 -3.24 0.69
C LEU A 54 5.48 -4.01 -0.13
N LEU A 55 6.62 -3.37 -0.41
CA LEU A 55 7.72 -3.98 -1.16
C LEU A 55 8.72 -4.69 -0.24
N ASP A 56 8.96 -4.11 0.93
CA ASP A 56 9.90 -4.61 1.94
C ASP A 56 9.52 -4.04 3.31
N GLY A 57 9.67 -4.84 4.36
CA GLY A 57 9.40 -4.46 5.75
C GLY A 57 8.07 -4.98 6.31
N HIS A 58 7.54 -4.29 7.32
CA HIS A 58 6.34 -4.71 8.03
C HIS A 58 5.44 -3.51 8.31
N VAL A 59 4.13 -3.69 8.16
CA VAL A 59 3.13 -2.67 8.48
C VAL A 59 2.10 -3.26 9.44
N ARG A 60 1.75 -2.50 10.48
CA ARG A 60 0.58 -2.77 11.31
C ARG A 60 -0.52 -1.78 10.98
N VAL A 61 -1.75 -2.27 10.89
CA VAL A 61 -2.94 -1.43 10.79
C VAL A 61 -3.52 -1.32 12.19
N VAL A 62 -3.60 -0.10 12.70
CA VAL A 62 -4.15 0.22 14.01
C VAL A 62 -5.45 0.99 13.81
N LYS A 63 -6.45 0.69 14.63
CA LYS A 63 -7.71 1.42 14.69
C LYS A 63 -7.89 2.01 16.08
N SER A 64 -8.25 3.29 16.14
CA SER A 64 -8.60 3.94 17.40
C SER A 64 -10.04 3.59 17.80
N THR A 65 -10.25 3.24 19.06
CA THR A 65 -11.57 3.03 19.63
C THR A 65 -12.17 4.37 20.10
N PRO A 66 -13.51 4.46 20.25
CA PRO A 66 -14.14 5.65 20.82
C PRO A 66 -13.62 6.02 22.21
N ASP A 67 -13.15 5.03 22.98
CA ASP A 67 -12.59 5.22 24.33
C ASP A 67 -11.11 5.64 24.32
N GLY A 68 -10.51 5.87 23.14
CA GLY A 68 -9.13 6.33 22.98
C GLY A 68 -8.07 5.23 23.02
N HIS A 69 -8.46 3.96 22.92
CA HIS A 69 -7.52 2.85 22.84
C HIS A 69 -7.11 2.54 21.40
N GLU A 70 -5.90 2.04 21.20
CA GLU A 70 -5.43 1.56 19.91
C GLU A 70 -5.52 0.03 19.82
N VAL A 71 -6.19 -0.48 18.78
CA VAL A 71 -6.31 -1.91 18.51
C VAL A 71 -5.63 -2.24 17.18
N THR A 72 -4.66 -3.15 17.21
CA THR A 72 -4.06 -3.65 15.96
C THR A 72 -5.02 -4.63 15.29
N VAL A 73 -5.50 -4.28 14.11
CA VAL A 73 -6.47 -5.09 13.35
C VAL A 73 -5.81 -5.98 12.30
N ARG A 74 -4.59 -5.64 11.86
CA ARG A 74 -3.86 -6.42 10.85
C ARG A 74 -2.35 -6.19 10.92
N TYR A 75 -1.61 -7.25 10.64
CA TYR A 75 -0.18 -7.19 10.30
C TYR A 75 0.00 -7.59 8.83
N ILE A 76 0.86 -6.86 8.12
CA ILE A 76 1.21 -7.10 6.71
C ILE A 76 2.73 -7.21 6.64
N SER A 77 3.22 -8.23 5.93
CA SER A 77 4.63 -8.57 5.73
C SER A 77 4.81 -9.18 4.35
#